data_AF-A0A7R9CLL4-F1
#
_entry.id   AF-A0A7R9CLL4-F1
#
_cell.length_a   1.000
_cell.length_b   1.000
_cell.length_c   1.000
_cell.angle_alpha   90.00
_cell.angle_beta   90.00
_cell.angle_gamma   90.00
#
_symmetry.space_group_name_H-M   'P 1'
#
loop_
_entity.id
_entity.type
_entity.pdbx_description
1 polymer ?
#
loop_
_entity_poly.entity_id
_entity_poly.type
_entity_poly.pdbx_seq_one_letter_code
_entity_poly.pdbx_strand_id
1 'polypeptide(L)'
;NARASYDFSSNDPYPYPRYTDDWFNSHGTRCAGEVAAARDNGVCGVGVAYDSKIAGIRMLDQPYMTDLIEANSMGHEPNLIDIYSASWGPTDDGKTVDGPRNATMRAIVRGVNEGRNGLGNIYVWASGDGGEDDDCNCDGYAASMWTISINSAINDGQNAHYDESCSSTLASTFSNGAKDPNTGVATTDLYGKCTTTHSGTSAAAPEAAGVFALALEANPQLSWRDVQHLTVLTSKRNSLFDAKGRFHWTMNGVGLEFNHLFGFGVLDAGAMVALSKQWKTVPARYHCEAGSVIETQEIPSSRSVLLKIPTTACQGQDTQVNYLEHVQAVVTLNATRRGDVELFMTSPMGTRSMILSRRVNDDDHRDGFTKWPFMTTHTWGEYPQGTWLLEVSFNSQAPQSGFIKEWTLMLHGTRDPPYSDLPVSDPHSKLALVKKAHEERNKL
;
A
#
# COMPACT_ATOMS: atom_id res chain seq x y z
N ASN A 1 -0.86 15.89 22.10
CA ASN A 1 -1.83 14.85 22.48
C ASN A 1 -1.18 13.79 23.36
N ALA A 2 -0.77 14.16 24.59
CA ALA A 2 0.08 13.31 25.43
C ALA A 2 -0.51 11.92 25.76
N ARG A 3 -1.84 11.80 25.83
CA ARG A 3 -2.50 10.53 26.14
C ARG A 3 -2.35 9.45 25.05
N ALA A 4 -2.12 9.86 23.80
CA ALA A 4 -1.97 8.96 22.66
C ALA A 4 -0.51 8.85 22.17
N SER A 5 0.40 9.57 22.83
CA SER A 5 1.82 9.60 22.51
C SER A 5 2.57 8.65 23.45
N TYR A 6 3.61 7.99 22.94
CA TYR A 6 4.44 7.12 23.76
C TYR A 6 5.86 6.95 23.21
N ASP A 7 6.81 6.72 24.10
CA ASP A 7 8.19 6.43 23.77
C ASP A 7 8.51 4.98 24.11
N PHE A 8 8.55 4.11 23.10
CA PHE A 8 8.96 2.72 23.26
C PHE A 8 10.48 2.54 23.28
N SER A 9 11.26 3.53 22.83
CA SER A 9 12.72 3.52 22.91
C SER A 9 13.23 3.80 24.33
N SER A 10 12.51 4.60 25.12
CA SER A 10 12.85 4.97 26.50
C SER A 10 11.81 4.53 27.54
N ASN A 11 10.70 3.94 27.10
CA ASN A 11 9.63 3.37 27.91
C ASN A 11 8.96 4.40 28.84
N ASP A 12 8.54 5.52 28.26
CA ASP A 12 7.92 6.65 28.96
C ASP A 12 6.88 7.38 28.07
N PRO A 13 6.02 8.28 28.60
CA PRO A 13 4.94 8.90 27.83
C PRO A 13 5.38 10.10 26.97
N TYR A 14 6.68 10.40 26.89
CA TYR A 14 7.21 11.59 26.23
C TYR A 14 8.03 11.21 24.99
N PRO A 15 7.43 11.20 23.78
CA PRO A 15 8.12 10.83 22.54
C PRO A 15 9.04 11.96 22.03
N TYR A 16 9.81 12.58 22.92
CA TYR A 16 10.76 13.61 22.53
C TYR A 16 11.90 12.97 21.74
N PRO A 17 12.28 13.54 20.59
CA PRO A 17 13.42 13.06 19.85
C PRO A 17 14.68 13.26 20.70
N ARG A 18 15.57 12.26 20.70
CA ARG A 18 16.91 12.44 21.24
C ARG A 18 17.69 13.35 20.30
N TYR A 19 18.11 14.50 20.81
CA TYR A 19 18.85 15.50 20.05
C TYR A 19 20.28 15.03 19.77
N THR A 20 20.70 15.18 18.52
CA THR A 20 22.04 14.82 18.00
C THR A 20 22.52 15.90 17.02
N ASP A 21 23.83 16.04 16.86
CA ASP A 21 24.44 17.07 16.00
C ASP A 21 24.17 16.86 14.49
N ASP A 22 23.63 15.71 14.10
CA ASP A 22 23.38 15.28 12.73
C ASP A 22 21.89 15.19 12.37
N TRP A 23 20.99 15.67 13.24
CA TRP A 23 19.53 15.63 13.00
C TRP A 23 18.97 14.22 12.78
N PHE A 24 19.65 13.17 13.27
CA PHE A 24 19.27 11.77 13.06
C PHE A 24 17.79 11.49 13.37
N ASN A 25 17.27 12.02 14.47
CA ASN A 25 15.88 11.80 14.91
C ASN A 25 14.89 12.85 14.40
N SER A 26 15.16 13.49 13.25
CA SER A 26 14.29 14.56 12.71
C SER A 26 13.07 14.08 11.96
N HIS A 27 13.13 12.87 11.41
CA HIS A 27 12.13 12.29 10.50
C HIS A 27 10.69 12.42 11.03
N GLY A 28 10.40 11.92 12.24
CA GLY A 28 9.04 11.99 12.80
C GLY A 28 8.51 13.41 13.02
N THR A 29 9.38 14.40 13.27
CA THR A 29 8.97 15.82 13.40
C THR A 29 8.60 16.43 12.05
N ARG A 30 9.30 16.01 10.98
CA ARG A 30 9.01 16.44 9.60
C ARG A 30 7.67 15.87 9.13
N CYS A 31 7.47 14.57 9.30
CA CYS A 31 6.21 13.90 8.99
C CYS A 31 5.02 14.47 9.78
N ALA A 32 5.20 14.76 11.08
CA ALA A 32 4.14 15.36 11.89
C ALA A 32 3.70 16.74 11.38
N GLY A 33 4.63 17.54 10.85
CA GLY A 33 4.34 18.86 10.28
C GLY A 33 3.52 18.78 8.99
N GLU A 34 3.78 17.79 8.14
CA GLU A 34 3.03 17.57 6.90
C GLU A 34 1.55 17.26 7.18
N VAL A 35 1.28 16.52 8.26
CA VAL A 35 -0.10 16.20 8.67
C VAL A 35 -0.76 17.41 9.33
N ALA A 36 -0.13 18.01 10.35
CA ALA A 36 -0.84 18.85 11.32
C ALA A 36 -0.06 20.10 11.77
N ALA A 37 0.88 20.62 10.98
CA ALA A 37 1.45 21.93 11.28
C ALA A 37 0.35 23.01 11.33
N ALA A 38 0.38 23.83 12.40
CA ALA A 38 -0.65 24.83 12.64
C ALA A 38 -0.64 25.92 11.56
N ARG A 39 -1.84 26.32 11.12
CA ARG A 39 -2.02 27.45 10.18
C ARG A 39 -1.91 28.81 10.87
N ASP A 40 -1.67 29.85 10.07
CA ASP A 40 -1.85 31.27 10.42
C ASP A 40 -1.10 31.76 11.68
N ASN A 41 0.01 31.12 12.05
CA ASN A 41 0.82 31.49 13.21
C ASN A 41 2.16 32.16 12.87
N GLY A 42 2.46 32.34 11.57
CA GLY A 42 3.71 32.93 11.09
C GLY A 42 4.95 32.04 11.23
N VAL A 43 4.79 30.73 11.44
CA VAL A 43 5.88 29.76 11.64
C VAL A 43 5.84 28.66 10.58
N CYS A 44 6.95 28.48 9.85
CA CYS A 44 7.10 27.45 8.82
C CYS A 44 6.03 27.47 7.71
N GLY A 45 5.07 26.55 7.78
CA GLY A 45 4.07 26.28 6.76
C GLY A 45 2.77 25.80 7.40
N VAL A 46 2.04 24.90 6.73
CA VAL A 46 0.74 24.39 7.20
C VAL A 46 0.61 22.91 6.87
N GLY A 47 0.04 22.13 7.80
CA GLY A 47 -0.25 20.72 7.57
C GLY A 47 -1.52 20.53 6.75
N VAL A 48 -1.63 19.40 6.06
CA VAL A 48 -2.81 19.04 5.25
C VAL A 48 -4.09 19.07 6.10
N ALA A 49 -4.04 18.54 7.32
CA ALA A 49 -5.10 18.55 8.31
C ALA A 49 -4.67 19.37 9.53
N TYR A 50 -4.44 20.67 9.34
CA TYR A 50 -3.89 21.60 10.34
C TYR A 50 -4.70 21.74 11.66
N ASP A 51 -5.99 21.38 11.67
CA ASP A 51 -6.83 21.37 12.88
C ASP A 51 -6.90 19.98 13.53
N SER A 52 -6.25 18.98 12.95
CA SER A 52 -6.16 17.63 13.50
C SER A 52 -5.23 17.55 14.72
N LYS A 53 -5.41 16.48 15.49
CA LYS A 53 -4.54 16.15 16.62
C LYS A 53 -3.43 15.22 16.15
N ILE A 54 -2.18 15.55 16.45
CA ILE A 54 -1.03 14.67 16.20
C ILE A 54 -0.53 13.96 17.49
N ALA A 55 -0.23 12.68 17.38
CA ALA A 55 0.43 11.86 18.39
C ALA A 55 1.78 11.37 17.86
N GLY A 56 2.75 11.18 18.76
CA GLY A 56 4.09 10.72 18.41
C GLY A 56 4.37 9.38 19.09
N ILE A 57 4.84 8.40 18.33
CA ILE A 57 5.25 7.09 18.83
C ILE A 57 6.74 6.93 18.54
N ARG A 58 7.61 7.20 19.53
CA ARG A 58 9.06 7.08 19.37
C ARG A 58 9.44 5.61 19.54
N MET A 59 9.81 4.96 18.44
CA MET A 59 10.14 3.53 18.43
C MET A 59 11.35 3.16 17.56
N LEU A 60 11.80 4.04 16.66
CA LEU A 60 12.92 3.77 15.75
C LEU A 60 14.30 4.13 16.32
N ASP A 61 14.37 4.94 17.39
CA ASP A 61 15.66 5.34 18.00
C ASP A 61 16.16 4.28 18.96
N GLN A 62 16.57 3.13 18.43
CA GLN A 62 17.08 2.00 19.19
C GLN A 62 18.01 1.11 18.35
N PRO A 63 18.93 0.35 18.98
CA PRO A 63 19.95 -0.41 18.25
C PRO A 63 19.40 -1.59 17.42
N TYR A 64 18.23 -2.11 17.77
CA TYR A 64 17.56 -3.18 17.03
C TYR A 64 16.04 -3.07 17.20
N MET A 65 15.32 -3.22 16.09
CA MET A 65 13.87 -3.36 16.10
C MET A 65 13.50 -4.79 16.47
N THR A 66 12.47 -4.93 17.30
CA THR A 66 11.90 -6.24 17.66
C THR A 66 10.42 -6.27 17.31
N ASP A 67 9.91 -7.47 16.99
CA ASP A 67 8.48 -7.72 16.74
C ASP A 67 7.60 -7.16 17.86
N LEU A 68 8.04 -7.23 19.12
CA LEU A 68 7.25 -6.72 20.24
C LEU A 68 7.14 -5.19 20.24
N ILE A 69 8.19 -4.47 19.83
CA ILE A 69 8.18 -3.00 19.82
C ILE A 69 7.33 -2.50 18.65
N GLU A 70 7.45 -3.12 17.49
CA GLU A 70 6.57 -2.87 16.35
C GLU A 70 5.10 -3.16 16.72
N ALA A 71 4.81 -4.32 17.31
CA ALA A 71 3.47 -4.70 17.74
C ALA A 71 2.87 -3.72 18.75
N ASN A 72 3.64 -3.34 19.77
CA ASN A 72 3.19 -2.39 20.78
C ASN A 72 2.97 -1.00 20.17
N SER A 73 3.80 -0.60 19.21
CA SER A 73 3.64 0.69 18.50
C SER A 73 2.38 0.70 17.63
N MET A 74 2.17 -0.33 16.81
CA MET A 74 1.02 -0.44 15.91
C MET A 74 -0.30 -0.73 16.65
N GLY A 75 -0.22 -1.26 17.87
CA GLY A 75 -1.36 -1.49 18.75
C GLY A 75 -1.55 -0.43 19.84
N HIS A 76 -0.81 0.67 19.82
CA HIS A 76 -0.87 1.69 20.87
C HIS A 76 -2.13 2.56 20.75
N GLU A 77 -2.96 2.61 21.79
CA GLU A 77 -4.15 3.48 21.86
C GLU A 77 -5.09 3.42 20.63
N PRO A 78 -5.52 2.22 20.18
CA PRO A 78 -6.22 2.02 18.90
C PRO A 78 -7.63 2.63 18.86
N ASN A 79 -8.19 3.02 20.01
CA ASN A 79 -9.48 3.72 20.07
C ASN A 79 -9.33 5.24 20.23
N LEU A 80 -8.10 5.75 20.31
CA LEU A 80 -7.79 7.18 20.36
C LEU A 80 -7.03 7.68 19.15
N ILE A 81 -6.23 6.81 18.54
CA ILE A 81 -5.53 7.07 17.29
C ILE A 81 -6.40 6.55 16.15
N ASP A 82 -6.80 7.43 15.24
CA ASP A 82 -7.55 7.02 14.06
C ASP A 82 -6.63 6.47 12.96
N ILE A 83 -5.50 7.16 12.72
CA ILE A 83 -4.59 6.93 11.61
C ILE A 83 -3.16 6.78 12.16
N TYR A 84 -2.49 5.70 11.75
CA TYR A 84 -1.06 5.49 11.97
C TYR A 84 -0.35 5.74 10.65
N SER A 85 0.62 6.66 10.63
CA SER A 85 1.49 6.90 9.48
C SER A 85 2.86 6.33 9.78
N ALA A 86 3.33 5.42 8.93
CA ALA A 86 4.61 4.75 9.07
C ALA A 86 5.40 4.79 7.76
N SER A 87 6.71 4.98 7.88
CA SER A 87 7.63 5.01 6.74
C SER A 87 8.90 4.23 7.10
N TRP A 88 8.70 3.01 7.57
CA TRP A 88 9.75 2.07 7.96
C TRP A 88 9.36 0.67 7.49
N GLY A 89 10.35 -0.18 7.26
CA GLY A 89 10.15 -1.52 6.74
C GLY A 89 11.48 -2.28 6.76
N PRO A 90 11.60 -3.36 5.98
CA PRO A 90 12.88 -3.99 5.67
C PRO A 90 13.84 -2.99 5.02
N THR A 91 15.10 -3.37 4.87
CA THR A 91 16.07 -2.52 4.17
C THR A 91 15.75 -2.48 2.67
N ASP A 92 15.61 -1.28 2.12
CA ASP A 92 15.37 -1.03 0.70
C ASP A 92 16.66 -1.19 -0.14
N ASP A 93 17.21 -2.40 -0.16
CA ASP A 93 18.49 -2.73 -0.80
C ASP A 93 18.36 -3.57 -2.07
N GLY A 94 17.14 -3.85 -2.53
CA GLY A 94 16.90 -4.66 -3.71
C GLY A 94 17.22 -6.14 -3.52
N LYS A 95 17.35 -6.60 -2.26
CA LYS A 95 17.63 -8.01 -1.93
C LYS A 95 16.82 -8.53 -0.75
N THR A 96 16.45 -7.68 0.20
CA THR A 96 15.73 -8.10 1.39
C THR A 96 14.31 -8.56 1.06
N VAL A 97 13.83 -9.59 1.74
CA VAL A 97 12.43 -10.04 1.72
C VAL A 97 12.07 -10.28 3.18
N ASP A 98 11.30 -9.38 3.77
CA ASP A 98 10.89 -9.47 5.18
C ASP A 98 9.59 -8.70 5.41
N GLY A 99 8.96 -8.92 6.56
CA GLY A 99 7.68 -8.30 6.87
C GLY A 99 7.30 -8.44 8.34
N PRO A 100 6.06 -8.06 8.70
CA PRO A 100 5.61 -8.14 10.08
C PRO A 100 5.66 -9.57 10.59
N ARG A 101 6.35 -9.75 11.71
CA ARG A 101 6.31 -11.01 12.46
C ARG A 101 4.97 -11.16 13.18
N ASN A 102 4.80 -12.30 13.85
CA ASN A 102 3.49 -12.72 14.36
C ASN A 102 2.84 -11.73 15.34
N ALA A 103 3.62 -11.05 16.20
CA ALA A 103 3.05 -10.09 17.14
C ALA A 103 2.59 -8.83 16.41
N THR A 104 3.42 -8.27 15.52
CA THR A 104 3.10 -7.08 14.73
C THR A 104 1.91 -7.32 13.82
N MET A 105 1.87 -8.46 13.12
CA MET A 105 0.75 -8.83 12.27
C MET A 105 -0.55 -8.95 13.08
N ARG A 106 -0.50 -9.53 14.29
CA ARG A 106 -1.67 -9.58 15.18
C ARG A 106 -2.10 -8.19 15.66
N ALA A 107 -1.16 -7.29 15.94
CA ALA A 107 -1.48 -5.93 16.35
C ALA A 107 -2.18 -5.16 15.23
N ILE A 108 -1.68 -5.22 14.00
CA ILE A 108 -2.30 -4.60 12.82
C ILE A 108 -3.68 -5.20 12.55
N VAL A 109 -3.80 -6.55 12.53
CA VAL A 109 -5.09 -7.25 12.34
C VAL A 109 -6.08 -6.86 13.43
N ARG A 110 -5.63 -6.73 14.68
CA ARG A 110 -6.48 -6.26 15.77
C ARG A 110 -6.90 -4.80 15.56
N GLY A 111 -5.99 -3.93 15.14
CA GLY A 111 -6.28 -2.53 14.87
C GLY A 111 -7.36 -2.35 13.79
N VAL A 112 -7.27 -3.06 12.66
CA VAL A 112 -8.28 -2.97 11.59
C VAL A 112 -9.63 -3.60 11.95
N ASN A 113 -9.70 -4.50 12.94
CA ASN A 113 -10.95 -5.15 13.34
C ASN A 113 -11.61 -4.53 14.59
N GLU A 114 -10.82 -4.05 15.55
CA GLU A 114 -11.29 -3.58 16.85
C GLU A 114 -11.05 -2.08 17.09
N GLY A 115 -10.04 -1.50 16.42
CA GLY A 115 -9.69 -0.10 16.56
C GLY A 115 -10.78 0.85 16.10
N ARG A 116 -10.69 2.12 16.51
CA ARG A 116 -11.71 3.15 16.26
C ARG A 116 -13.12 2.66 16.60
N ASN A 117 -13.25 1.94 17.73
CA ASN A 117 -14.49 1.33 18.21
C ASN A 117 -15.16 0.38 17.19
N GLY A 118 -14.34 -0.39 16.45
CA GLY A 118 -14.81 -1.36 15.45
C GLY A 118 -14.86 -0.84 14.01
N LEU A 119 -14.55 0.44 13.75
CA LEU A 119 -14.39 0.95 12.38
C LEU A 119 -13.05 0.53 11.75
N GLY A 120 -12.07 0.18 12.59
CA GLY A 120 -10.73 -0.22 12.22
C GLY A 120 -9.79 0.96 12.03
N ASN A 121 -8.59 0.86 12.63
CA ASN A 121 -7.51 1.82 12.41
C ASN A 121 -7.08 1.85 10.95
N ILE A 122 -6.63 3.02 10.50
CA ILE A 122 -6.06 3.21 9.16
C ILE A 122 -4.54 3.20 9.30
N TYR A 123 -3.88 2.24 8.67
CA TYR A 123 -2.42 2.18 8.62
C TYR A 123 -1.95 2.70 7.25
N VAL A 124 -1.30 3.85 7.23
CA VAL A 124 -0.70 4.44 6.02
C VAL A 124 0.78 4.10 6.00
N TRP A 125 1.25 3.58 4.87
CA TRP A 125 2.62 3.11 4.74
C TRP A 125 3.29 3.76 3.52
N ALA A 126 4.53 4.21 3.68
CA ALA A 126 5.38 4.54 2.53
C ALA A 126 5.72 3.25 1.77
N SER A 127 5.75 3.30 0.44
CA SER A 127 6.02 2.11 -0.38
C SER A 127 7.49 1.66 -0.36
N GLY A 128 8.45 2.53 -0.03
CA GLY A 128 9.88 2.21 -0.01
C GLY A 128 10.71 3.12 -0.93
N ASP A 129 11.99 3.29 -0.62
CA ASP A 129 12.93 4.20 -1.29
C ASP A 129 14.05 3.46 -2.07
N GLY A 130 13.88 2.16 -2.36
CA GLY A 130 14.86 1.29 -3.04
C GLY A 130 14.96 1.48 -4.55
N GLY A 131 14.07 2.30 -5.14
CA GLY A 131 14.09 2.64 -6.55
C GLY A 131 13.83 1.45 -7.47
N GLU A 132 14.54 1.39 -8.59
CA GLU A 132 14.30 0.38 -9.64
C GLU A 132 14.88 -0.98 -9.37
N ASP A 133 15.77 -1.06 -8.38
CA ASP A 133 16.48 -2.27 -8.02
C ASP A 133 15.72 -3.08 -6.97
N ASP A 134 14.67 -2.52 -6.37
CA ASP A 134 13.78 -3.16 -5.40
C ASP A 134 12.32 -3.22 -5.86
N ASP A 135 11.54 -4.02 -5.14
CA ASP A 135 10.11 -4.23 -5.39
C ASP A 135 9.36 -4.28 -4.05
N CYS A 136 8.46 -3.32 -3.85
CA CYS A 136 7.72 -3.19 -2.60
C CYS A 136 6.73 -4.32 -2.29
N ASN A 137 6.54 -5.31 -3.18
CA ASN A 137 5.92 -6.59 -2.79
C ASN A 137 6.85 -7.52 -1.98
N CYS A 138 8.14 -7.19 -1.87
CA CYS A 138 9.10 -7.86 -1.00
C CYS A 138 9.14 -7.25 0.41
N ASP A 139 8.50 -6.10 0.61
CA ASP A 139 8.17 -5.55 1.92
C ASP A 139 6.78 -6.02 2.36
N GLY A 140 6.72 -6.90 3.36
CA GLY A 140 5.47 -7.39 3.92
C GLY A 140 4.61 -6.35 4.64
N TYR A 141 5.14 -5.16 4.94
CA TYR A 141 4.39 -4.02 5.47
C TYR A 141 3.68 -3.25 4.35
N ALA A 142 4.42 -2.78 3.34
CA ALA A 142 3.84 -2.12 2.18
C ALA A 142 2.93 -3.04 1.35
N ALA A 143 3.22 -4.35 1.29
CA ALA A 143 2.42 -5.34 0.57
C ALA A 143 1.23 -5.90 1.37
N SER A 144 1.00 -5.43 2.59
CA SER A 144 -0.11 -5.90 3.43
C SER A 144 -1.45 -5.32 2.95
N MET A 145 -2.49 -6.15 2.85
CA MET A 145 -3.85 -5.67 2.59
C MET A 145 -4.40 -4.74 3.69
N TRP A 146 -3.80 -4.77 4.88
CA TRP A 146 -4.22 -3.96 6.03
C TRP A 146 -3.60 -2.57 6.06
N THR A 147 -2.61 -2.31 5.21
CA THR A 147 -1.97 -1.02 5.06
C THR A 147 -2.42 -0.36 3.76
N ILE A 148 -2.33 0.96 3.72
CA ILE A 148 -2.51 1.77 2.52
C ILE A 148 -1.12 2.22 2.09
N SER A 149 -0.55 1.49 1.13
CA SER A 149 0.76 1.80 0.57
C SER A 149 0.68 3.01 -0.37
N ILE A 150 1.49 4.01 -0.08
CA ILE A 150 1.56 5.31 -0.75
C ILE A 150 2.96 5.51 -1.32
N ASN A 151 3.02 5.73 -2.63
CA ASN A 151 4.24 6.05 -3.35
C ASN A 151 4.32 7.57 -3.63
N SER A 152 5.35 8.01 -4.33
CA SER A 152 5.53 9.43 -4.65
C SER A 152 5.15 9.79 -6.09
N ALA A 153 4.95 11.08 -6.30
CA ALA A 153 4.94 11.74 -7.59
C ALA A 153 5.66 13.08 -7.44
N ILE A 154 6.28 13.57 -8.52
CA ILE A 154 6.96 14.86 -8.50
C ILE A 154 6.12 15.91 -9.25
N ASN A 155 6.43 17.19 -9.03
CA ASN A 155 5.60 18.31 -9.51
C ASN A 155 5.36 18.37 -11.03
N ASP A 156 6.20 17.72 -11.84
CA ASP A 156 6.03 17.65 -13.30
C ASP A 156 5.30 16.37 -13.78
N GLY A 157 4.83 15.54 -12.86
CA GLY A 157 4.08 14.32 -13.12
C GLY A 157 4.94 13.05 -13.22
N GLN A 158 6.27 13.15 -13.14
CA GLN A 158 7.13 11.95 -13.14
C GLN A 158 7.08 11.21 -11.80
N ASN A 159 7.49 9.94 -11.83
CA ASN A 159 7.87 9.21 -10.62
C ASN A 159 9.17 9.78 -10.05
N ALA A 160 9.38 9.62 -8.74
CA ALA A 160 10.66 9.87 -8.13
C ALA A 160 11.67 8.77 -8.46
N HIS A 161 12.96 9.09 -8.33
CA HIS A 161 14.04 8.13 -8.62
C HIS A 161 14.15 7.00 -7.60
N TYR A 162 13.70 7.23 -6.37
CA TYR A 162 13.68 6.26 -5.28
C TYR A 162 12.39 5.45 -5.22
N ASP A 163 11.37 5.77 -6.02
CA ASP A 163 10.09 5.07 -5.98
C ASP A 163 10.27 3.60 -6.39
N GLU A 164 9.89 2.70 -5.50
CA GLU A 164 9.74 1.28 -5.79
C GLU A 164 8.45 1.02 -6.56
N SER A 165 8.48 0.07 -7.49
CA SER A 165 7.28 -0.39 -8.18
C SER A 165 6.72 -1.63 -7.52
N CYS A 166 5.41 -1.67 -7.26
CA CYS A 166 4.74 -2.90 -6.88
C CYS A 166 3.23 -2.82 -7.12
N SER A 167 2.60 -3.98 -7.24
CA SER A 167 1.14 -4.07 -7.44
C SER A 167 0.32 -3.84 -6.17
N SER A 168 0.97 -3.71 -5.01
CA SER A 168 0.33 -3.43 -3.72
C SER A 168 0.04 -1.94 -3.49
N THR A 169 0.80 -1.04 -4.12
CA THR A 169 0.62 0.42 -4.04
C THR A 169 -0.80 0.82 -4.44
N LEU A 170 -1.47 1.58 -3.57
CA LEU A 170 -2.86 2.00 -3.81
C LEU A 170 -2.96 3.37 -4.48
N ALA A 171 -2.08 4.31 -4.11
CA ALA A 171 -2.06 5.67 -4.62
C ALA A 171 -0.68 6.33 -4.42
N SER A 172 -0.56 7.58 -4.85
CA SER A 172 0.61 8.42 -4.58
C SER A 172 0.23 9.77 -3.96
N THR A 173 1.20 10.46 -3.38
CA THR A 173 1.15 11.91 -3.13
C THR A 173 2.45 12.56 -3.58
N PHE A 174 2.66 13.85 -3.27
CA PHE A 174 3.79 14.59 -3.82
C PHE A 174 5.06 14.44 -2.96
N SER A 175 6.21 14.42 -3.64
CA SER A 175 7.53 14.50 -3.02
C SER A 175 8.53 15.12 -4.01
N ASN A 176 9.81 15.11 -3.67
CA ASN A 176 10.84 15.94 -4.33
C ASN A 176 11.57 15.30 -5.52
N GLY A 177 11.40 13.99 -5.75
CA GLY A 177 12.10 13.27 -6.82
C GLY A 177 13.61 13.07 -6.65
N ALA A 178 14.23 13.61 -5.59
CA ALA A 178 15.68 13.60 -5.31
C ALA A 178 16.60 14.09 -6.44
N LYS A 179 16.11 14.87 -7.41
CA LYS A 179 16.97 15.47 -8.46
C LYS A 179 17.78 16.67 -7.97
N ASP A 180 17.19 17.50 -7.11
CA ASP A 180 17.86 18.61 -6.44
C ASP A 180 17.75 18.43 -4.91
N PRO A 181 18.88 18.20 -4.20
CA PRO A 181 18.90 17.99 -2.76
C PRO A 181 18.46 19.22 -1.94
N ASN A 182 18.36 20.39 -2.57
CA ASN A 182 17.87 21.62 -1.94
C ASN A 182 16.36 21.80 -2.08
N THR A 183 15.68 20.86 -2.73
CA THR A 183 14.23 20.89 -2.92
C THR A 183 13.56 19.72 -2.24
N GLY A 184 12.37 19.96 -1.73
CA GLY A 184 11.48 18.94 -1.23
C GLY A 184 10.31 19.48 -0.45
N VAL A 185 9.67 18.62 0.33
CA VAL A 185 8.45 18.97 1.04
C VAL A 185 8.79 19.96 2.15
N ALA A 186 8.05 21.06 2.17
CA ALA A 186 8.20 22.11 3.16
C ALA A 186 7.43 21.74 4.43
N THR A 187 8.14 21.60 5.55
CA THR A 187 7.55 21.15 6.82
C THR A 187 8.36 21.64 8.04
N THR A 188 7.88 21.32 9.24
CA THR A 188 8.58 21.56 10.51
C THR A 188 9.82 20.68 10.65
N ASP A 189 10.82 21.13 11.40
CA ASP A 189 12.04 20.36 11.66
C ASP A 189 12.47 20.47 13.14
N LEU A 190 13.44 19.66 13.54
CA LEU A 190 14.01 19.72 14.88
C LEU A 190 14.58 21.09 15.22
N TYR A 191 14.74 21.34 16.52
CA TYR A 191 15.31 22.58 17.06
C TYR A 191 14.49 23.83 16.73
N GLY A 192 13.17 23.67 16.53
CA GLY A 192 12.27 24.78 16.21
C GLY A 192 12.53 25.37 14.83
N LYS A 193 13.10 24.60 13.91
CA LYS A 193 13.39 25.01 12.53
C LYS A 193 12.28 24.58 11.57
N CYS A 194 12.41 25.04 10.35
CA CYS A 194 11.64 24.59 9.20
C CYS A 194 12.61 23.98 8.18
N THR A 195 12.15 23.03 7.40
CA THR A 195 12.90 22.48 6.28
C THR A 195 12.09 22.60 4.99
N THR A 196 12.78 22.69 3.86
CA THR A 196 12.23 22.59 2.50
C THR A 196 12.90 21.47 1.73
N THR A 197 13.49 20.51 2.43
CA THR A 197 14.29 19.41 1.86
C THR A 197 13.86 18.05 2.38
N HIS A 198 12.66 17.93 2.97
CA HIS A 198 12.12 16.61 3.28
C HIS A 198 11.78 15.86 1.98
N SER A 199 12.03 14.55 1.94
CA SER A 199 12.08 13.76 0.70
C SER A 199 11.80 12.29 0.98
N GLY A 200 11.72 11.51 -0.11
CA GLY A 200 11.41 10.08 -0.06
C GLY A 200 9.91 9.84 -0.11
N THR A 201 9.53 8.58 -0.29
CA THR A 201 8.16 8.07 -0.04
C THR A 201 7.75 8.31 1.41
N SER A 202 8.73 8.44 2.30
CA SER A 202 8.59 8.90 3.68
C SER A 202 7.85 10.23 3.85
N ALA A 203 7.95 11.15 2.89
CA ALA A 203 7.22 12.43 2.88
C ALA A 203 5.81 12.28 2.27
N ALA A 204 5.61 11.28 1.40
CA ALA A 204 4.32 11.03 0.76
C ALA A 204 3.27 10.43 1.72
N ALA A 205 3.65 9.43 2.52
CA ALA A 205 2.73 8.78 3.45
C ALA A 205 2.07 9.75 4.47
N PRO A 206 2.78 10.72 5.08
CA PRO A 206 2.19 11.74 5.95
C PRO A 206 1.17 12.65 5.24
N GLU A 207 1.43 13.05 3.98
CA GLU A 207 0.45 13.83 3.21
C GLU A 207 -0.86 13.02 3.03
N ALA A 208 -0.75 11.74 2.70
CA ALA A 208 -1.90 10.84 2.59
C ALA A 208 -2.65 10.69 3.92
N ALA A 209 -1.93 10.52 5.03
CA ALA A 209 -2.53 10.48 6.36
C ALA A 209 -3.31 11.77 6.68
N GLY A 210 -2.80 12.93 6.27
CA GLY A 210 -3.52 14.21 6.36
C GLY A 210 -4.80 14.22 5.53
N VAL A 211 -4.76 13.74 4.28
CA VAL A 211 -5.95 13.65 3.42
C VAL A 211 -7.00 12.70 4.03
N PHE A 212 -6.58 11.57 4.59
CA PHE A 212 -7.49 10.65 5.27
C PHE A 212 -8.10 11.27 6.54
N ALA A 213 -7.35 12.09 7.28
CA ALA A 213 -7.90 12.83 8.41
C ALA A 213 -9.03 13.79 7.98
N LEU A 214 -8.87 14.50 6.85
CA LEU A 214 -9.93 15.33 6.28
C LEU A 214 -11.16 14.50 5.85
N ALA A 215 -10.94 13.31 5.29
CA ALA A 215 -12.02 12.39 4.93
C ALA A 215 -12.79 11.90 6.16
N LEU A 216 -12.08 11.55 7.24
CA LEU A 216 -12.68 11.15 8.52
C LEU A 216 -13.42 12.30 9.22
N GLU A 217 -12.93 13.54 9.11
CA GLU A 217 -13.68 14.71 9.60
C GLU A 217 -15.01 14.85 8.86
N ALA A 218 -14.99 14.66 7.53
CA ALA A 218 -16.18 14.73 6.69
C ALA A 218 -17.18 13.59 6.95
N ASN A 219 -16.68 12.40 7.29
CA ASN A 219 -17.49 11.25 7.67
C ASN A 219 -16.76 10.37 8.71
N PRO A 220 -17.05 10.55 10.02
CA PRO A 220 -16.39 9.77 11.07
C PRO A 220 -16.70 8.28 11.06
N GLN A 221 -17.73 7.84 10.31
CA GLN A 221 -18.17 6.45 10.24
C GLN A 221 -17.45 5.62 9.17
N LEU A 222 -16.51 6.22 8.43
CA LEU A 222 -15.70 5.48 7.46
C LEU A 222 -14.88 4.41 8.17
N SER A 223 -15.00 3.17 7.71
CA SER A 223 -14.12 2.07 8.10
C SER A 223 -12.76 2.16 7.40
N TRP A 224 -11.77 1.39 7.87
CA TRP A 224 -10.47 1.29 7.21
C TRP A 224 -10.57 0.88 5.73
N ARG A 225 -11.52 0.01 5.38
CA ARG A 225 -11.81 -0.37 3.98
C ARG A 225 -12.45 0.74 3.19
N ASP A 226 -13.40 1.47 3.79
CA ASP A 226 -14.04 2.60 3.13
C ASP A 226 -13.00 3.63 2.66
N VAL A 227 -11.96 3.89 3.47
CA VAL A 227 -10.86 4.79 3.09
C VAL A 227 -10.04 4.23 1.92
N GLN A 228 -9.81 2.92 1.84
CA GLN A 228 -9.17 2.31 0.66
C GLN A 228 -10.04 2.44 -0.59
N HIS A 229 -11.35 2.15 -0.49
CA HIS A 229 -12.28 2.34 -1.60
C HIS A 229 -12.33 3.80 -2.08
N LEU A 230 -12.41 4.75 -1.15
CA LEU A 230 -12.36 6.18 -1.47
C LEU A 230 -11.06 6.54 -2.17
N THR A 231 -9.92 6.01 -1.72
CA THR A 231 -8.61 6.20 -2.37
C THR A 231 -8.66 5.76 -3.83
N VAL A 232 -9.08 4.51 -4.10
CA VAL A 232 -9.19 3.97 -5.47
C VAL A 232 -10.08 4.85 -6.36
N LEU A 233 -11.24 5.25 -5.85
CA LEU A 233 -12.28 5.95 -6.62
C LEU A 233 -11.99 7.43 -6.83
N THR A 234 -11.16 8.06 -6.00
CA THR A 234 -10.93 9.52 -6.04
C THR A 234 -9.52 9.91 -6.47
N SER A 235 -8.54 8.99 -6.41
CA SER A 235 -7.21 9.24 -6.95
C SER A 235 -7.24 9.58 -8.44
N LYS A 236 -6.34 10.45 -8.87
CA LYS A 236 -6.28 10.97 -10.23
C LYS A 236 -4.95 10.67 -10.90
N ARG A 237 -5.03 10.19 -12.14
CA ARG A 237 -3.88 10.01 -13.01
C ARG A 237 -3.14 11.32 -13.34
N ASN A 238 -3.81 12.48 -13.38
CA ASN A 238 -3.24 13.82 -13.57
C ASN A 238 -1.83 13.91 -14.20
N SER A 239 -1.73 13.70 -15.52
CA SER A 239 -0.46 13.79 -16.28
C SER A 239 0.70 12.95 -15.71
N LEU A 240 0.43 11.96 -14.87
CA LEU A 240 1.46 11.12 -14.27
C LEU A 240 2.04 10.16 -15.31
N PHE A 241 3.36 9.99 -15.30
CA PHE A 241 4.04 9.05 -16.18
C PHE A 241 5.35 8.54 -15.56
N ASP A 242 5.71 7.31 -15.91
CA ASP A 242 7.04 6.78 -15.62
C ASP A 242 8.05 7.44 -16.56
N ALA A 243 9.01 8.17 -16.00
CA ALA A 243 10.05 8.88 -16.75
C ALA A 243 10.90 7.93 -17.63
N LYS A 244 11.02 6.66 -17.24
CA LYS A 244 11.77 5.63 -17.97
C LYS A 244 10.91 4.74 -18.85
N GLY A 245 9.59 4.92 -18.84
CA GLY A 245 8.66 4.16 -19.67
C GLY A 245 8.66 2.65 -19.38
N ARG A 246 8.91 2.23 -18.15
CA ARG A 246 8.86 0.82 -17.73
C ARG A 246 7.42 0.42 -17.41
N PHE A 247 6.68 1.28 -16.73
CA PHE A 247 5.29 1.04 -16.33
C PHE A 247 4.32 1.99 -17.01
N HIS A 248 3.40 1.41 -17.78
CA HIS A 248 2.38 2.16 -18.52
C HIS A 248 1.04 2.08 -17.78
N TRP A 249 0.28 3.18 -17.83
CA TRP A 249 -1.11 3.18 -17.35
C TRP A 249 -1.94 2.15 -18.10
N THR A 250 -2.59 1.29 -17.35
CA THR A 250 -3.43 0.20 -17.87
C THR A 250 -4.82 0.30 -17.25
N MET A 251 -5.84 -0.07 -18.01
CA MET A 251 -7.21 -0.19 -17.48
C MET A 251 -7.48 -1.62 -17.05
N ASN A 252 -8.09 -1.77 -15.88
CA ASN A 252 -8.52 -3.06 -15.37
C ASN A 252 -9.88 -3.48 -15.97
N GLY A 253 -10.38 -4.65 -15.59
CA GLY A 253 -11.60 -5.26 -16.13
C GLY A 253 -12.89 -4.46 -15.89
N VAL A 254 -12.90 -3.52 -14.93
CA VAL A 254 -14.03 -2.64 -14.64
C VAL A 254 -13.79 -1.18 -15.07
N GLY A 255 -12.72 -0.93 -15.82
CA GLY A 255 -12.40 0.36 -16.41
C GLY A 255 -11.65 1.33 -15.48
N LEU A 256 -11.06 0.84 -14.39
CA LEU A 256 -10.19 1.65 -13.54
C LEU A 256 -8.76 1.68 -14.10
N GLU A 257 -8.22 2.88 -14.31
CA GLU A 257 -6.80 3.06 -14.64
C GLU A 257 -5.91 2.86 -13.42
N PHE A 258 -4.82 2.11 -13.59
CA PHE A 258 -3.78 1.89 -12.59
C PHE A 258 -2.37 1.91 -13.19
N ASN A 259 -1.36 2.05 -12.34
CA ASN A 259 0.06 1.97 -12.66
C ASN A 259 0.86 1.43 -11.46
N HIS A 260 1.87 0.60 -11.67
CA HIS A 260 2.69 0.01 -10.60
C HIS A 260 3.48 1.03 -9.74
N LEU A 261 3.75 2.22 -10.26
CA LEU A 261 4.40 3.30 -9.50
C LEU A 261 3.38 4.20 -8.81
N PHE A 262 2.23 4.45 -9.45
CA PHE A 262 1.27 5.45 -8.96
C PHE A 262 -0.01 4.88 -8.33
N GLY A 263 -0.15 3.56 -8.26
CA GLY A 263 -1.41 2.90 -7.93
C GLY A 263 -2.54 3.40 -8.84
N PHE A 264 -3.63 3.85 -8.23
CA PHE A 264 -4.77 4.46 -8.93
C PHE A 264 -4.60 5.97 -9.21
N GLY A 265 -3.44 6.55 -8.89
CA GLY A 265 -3.08 7.95 -9.12
C GLY A 265 -2.81 8.73 -7.84
N VAL A 266 -2.58 10.04 -7.99
CA VAL A 266 -2.34 10.94 -6.86
C VAL A 266 -3.65 11.23 -6.12
N LEU A 267 -3.61 11.28 -4.79
CA LEU A 267 -4.77 11.61 -3.96
C LEU A 267 -5.35 12.99 -4.29
N ASP A 268 -6.68 13.07 -4.38
CA ASP A 268 -7.41 14.33 -4.48
C ASP A 268 -8.23 14.54 -3.21
N ALA A 269 -7.73 15.41 -2.32
CA ALA A 269 -8.37 15.68 -1.04
C ALA A 269 -9.79 16.22 -1.19
N GLY A 270 -10.05 17.07 -2.19
CA GLY A 270 -11.36 17.65 -2.44
C GLY A 270 -12.36 16.59 -2.90
N ALA A 271 -11.96 15.74 -3.84
CA ALA A 271 -12.79 14.63 -4.31
C ALA A 271 -13.03 13.60 -3.21
N MET A 272 -12.01 13.25 -2.42
CA MET A 272 -12.14 12.33 -1.30
C MET A 272 -13.11 12.83 -0.24
N VAL A 273 -12.98 14.09 0.20
CA VAL A 273 -13.91 14.71 1.16
C VAL A 273 -15.33 14.80 0.59
N ALA A 274 -15.47 15.18 -0.68
CA ALA A 274 -16.78 15.28 -1.33
C ALA A 274 -17.51 13.93 -1.39
N LEU A 275 -16.80 12.86 -1.75
CA LEU A 275 -17.38 11.52 -1.81
C LEU A 275 -17.62 10.94 -0.41
N SER A 276 -16.75 11.23 0.56
CA SER A 276 -16.89 10.81 1.96
C SER A 276 -18.22 11.26 2.59
N LYS A 277 -18.67 12.49 2.29
CA LYS A 277 -19.94 13.05 2.79
C LYS A 277 -21.18 12.29 2.34
N GLN A 278 -21.08 11.57 1.22
CA GLN A 278 -22.17 10.80 0.62
C GLN A 278 -21.92 9.28 0.76
N TRP A 279 -20.82 8.91 1.42
CA TRP A 279 -20.36 7.53 1.47
C TRP A 279 -21.26 6.68 2.37
N LYS A 280 -21.59 5.50 1.85
CA LYS A 280 -22.22 4.42 2.60
C LYS A 280 -21.21 3.30 2.71
N THR A 281 -20.99 2.84 3.93
CA THR A 281 -20.02 1.78 4.24
C THR A 281 -20.23 0.55 3.36
N VAL A 282 -19.13 0.04 2.81
CA VAL A 282 -19.15 -1.15 1.97
C VAL A 282 -19.60 -2.40 2.75
N PRO A 283 -20.14 -3.43 2.08
CA PRO A 283 -20.53 -4.68 2.72
C PRO A 283 -19.39 -5.35 3.49
N ALA A 284 -19.75 -6.34 4.31
CA ALA A 284 -18.78 -7.14 5.07
C ALA A 284 -17.70 -7.74 4.17
N ARG A 285 -16.46 -7.74 4.65
CA ARG A 285 -15.31 -8.34 3.96
C ARG A 285 -15.35 -9.86 4.11
N TYR A 286 -15.14 -10.56 3.00
CA TYR A 286 -14.93 -11.99 2.94
C TYR A 286 -13.52 -12.30 2.42
N HIS A 287 -13.05 -13.52 2.69
CA HIS A 287 -11.82 -14.05 2.11
C HIS A 287 -12.09 -15.46 1.60
N CYS A 288 -11.64 -15.74 0.38
CA CYS A 288 -11.79 -17.03 -0.28
C CYS A 288 -10.42 -17.58 -0.64
N GLU A 289 -10.06 -18.75 -0.11
CA GLU A 289 -8.99 -19.57 -0.67
C GLU A 289 -9.53 -20.21 -1.95
N ALA A 290 -9.23 -19.57 -3.09
CA ALA A 290 -9.90 -19.81 -4.36
C ALA A 290 -9.35 -21.02 -5.13
N GLY A 291 -8.27 -21.62 -4.61
CA GLY A 291 -7.63 -22.81 -5.15
C GLY A 291 -6.11 -22.76 -4.95
N SER A 292 -5.49 -23.93 -5.10
CA SER A 292 -4.04 -24.08 -4.98
C SER A 292 -3.49 -25.04 -6.02
N VAL A 293 -2.28 -24.77 -6.48
CA VAL A 293 -1.44 -25.69 -7.25
C VAL A 293 -0.30 -26.13 -6.34
N ILE A 294 -0.34 -27.37 -5.88
CA ILE A 294 0.67 -27.97 -4.99
C ILE A 294 1.42 -29.05 -5.79
N GLU A 295 2.14 -28.61 -6.81
CA GLU A 295 2.93 -29.46 -7.68
C GLU A 295 4.24 -28.76 -8.01
N THR A 296 5.35 -29.48 -7.84
CA THR A 296 6.67 -28.96 -8.17
C THR A 296 6.85 -28.92 -9.68
N GLN A 297 6.99 -27.72 -10.25
CA GLN A 297 7.26 -27.51 -11.66
C GLN A 297 8.58 -26.78 -11.84
N GLU A 298 9.42 -27.29 -12.75
CA GLU A 298 10.67 -26.64 -13.13
C GLU A 298 10.38 -25.33 -13.87
N ILE A 299 11.10 -24.28 -13.50
CA ILE A 299 11.11 -22.99 -14.19
C ILE A 299 12.30 -23.01 -15.16
N PRO A 300 12.07 -23.18 -16.48
CA PRO A 300 13.17 -23.19 -17.44
C PRO A 300 13.68 -21.77 -17.68
N SER A 301 14.99 -21.62 -17.92
CA SER A 301 15.60 -20.30 -18.17
C SER A 301 15.10 -19.59 -19.43
N SER A 302 14.53 -20.31 -20.40
CA SER A 302 14.25 -19.80 -21.75
C SER A 302 12.78 -19.45 -22.01
N ARG A 303 11.86 -19.78 -21.09
CA ARG A 303 10.42 -19.55 -21.27
C ARG A 303 9.70 -19.44 -19.93
N SER A 304 8.51 -18.83 -19.95
CA SER A 304 7.65 -18.78 -18.79
C SER A 304 6.96 -20.12 -18.51
N VAL A 305 6.73 -20.41 -17.22
CA VAL A 305 5.78 -21.42 -16.74
C VAL A 305 4.45 -20.72 -16.49
N LEU A 306 3.36 -21.33 -16.94
CA LEU A 306 2.00 -20.83 -16.74
C LEU A 306 1.20 -21.80 -15.89
N LEU A 307 0.93 -21.41 -14.65
CA LEU A 307 0.03 -22.11 -13.75
C LEU A 307 -1.39 -21.54 -13.90
N LYS A 308 -2.41 -22.39 -13.73
CA LYS A 308 -3.81 -22.00 -13.88
C LYS A 308 -4.64 -22.47 -12.70
N ILE A 309 -5.47 -21.58 -12.14
CA ILE A 309 -6.48 -21.91 -11.15
C ILE A 309 -7.86 -21.53 -11.72
N PRO A 310 -8.67 -22.50 -12.18
CA PRO A 310 -10.09 -22.26 -12.42
C PRO A 310 -10.82 -22.20 -11.07
N THR A 311 -11.59 -21.14 -10.84
CA THR A 311 -12.28 -20.93 -9.57
C THR A 311 -13.67 -20.34 -9.74
N THR A 312 -14.57 -20.74 -8.84
CA THR A 312 -15.89 -20.11 -8.65
C THR A 312 -15.87 -19.04 -7.56
N ALA A 313 -14.70 -18.72 -7.00
CA ALA A 313 -14.52 -17.77 -5.91
C ALA A 313 -15.42 -18.07 -4.69
N CYS A 314 -15.40 -19.34 -4.26
CA CYS A 314 -16.16 -19.86 -3.12
C CYS A 314 -17.69 -19.67 -3.25
N GLN A 315 -18.22 -19.66 -4.47
CA GLN A 315 -19.66 -19.53 -4.72
C GLN A 315 -20.48 -20.52 -3.88
N GLY A 316 -21.49 -20.02 -3.17
CA GLY A 316 -22.38 -20.81 -2.33
C GLY A 316 -21.82 -21.14 -0.94
N GLN A 317 -20.63 -20.68 -0.59
CA GLN A 317 -20.03 -20.81 0.73
C GLN A 317 -20.09 -19.49 1.51
N ASP A 318 -19.87 -19.55 2.83
CA ASP A 318 -19.81 -18.37 3.70
C ASP A 318 -18.65 -17.43 3.37
N THR A 319 -17.65 -17.91 2.62
CA THR A 319 -16.44 -17.18 2.18
C THR A 319 -16.55 -16.59 0.77
N GLN A 320 -17.74 -16.63 0.15
CA GLN A 320 -17.94 -16.18 -1.24
C GLN A 320 -17.49 -14.74 -1.47
N VAL A 321 -16.72 -14.52 -2.54
CA VAL A 321 -16.30 -13.19 -3.02
C VAL A 321 -16.80 -12.98 -4.44
N ASN A 322 -17.51 -11.87 -4.68
CA ASN A 322 -18.02 -11.49 -6.00
C ASN A 322 -17.37 -10.22 -6.53
N TYR A 323 -16.99 -9.28 -5.66
CA TYR A 323 -16.38 -8.00 -6.03
C TYR A 323 -15.04 -7.86 -5.31
N LEU A 324 -13.95 -7.79 -6.08
CA LEU A 324 -12.59 -7.81 -5.54
C LEU A 324 -12.18 -6.50 -4.87
N GLU A 325 -11.37 -6.63 -3.82
CA GLU A 325 -10.58 -5.58 -3.18
C GLU A 325 -9.10 -5.93 -3.37
N HIS A 326 -8.56 -6.83 -2.52
CA HIS A 326 -7.20 -7.33 -2.60
C HIS A 326 -7.15 -8.75 -3.15
N VAL A 327 -6.08 -9.08 -3.89
CA VAL A 327 -5.78 -10.45 -4.31
C VAL A 327 -4.36 -10.79 -3.92
N GLN A 328 -4.14 -11.96 -3.33
CA GLN A 328 -2.81 -12.46 -3.01
C GLN A 328 -2.49 -13.76 -3.77
N ALA A 329 -1.27 -13.86 -4.28
CA ALA A 329 -0.66 -15.09 -4.71
C ALA A 329 0.35 -15.53 -3.63
N VAL A 330 -0.05 -16.52 -2.83
CA VAL A 330 0.83 -17.10 -1.80
C VAL A 330 1.72 -18.14 -2.46
N VAL A 331 3.00 -17.82 -2.64
CA VAL A 331 3.92 -18.59 -3.47
C VAL A 331 5.04 -19.21 -2.65
N THR A 332 5.33 -20.48 -2.92
CA THR A 332 6.56 -21.15 -2.50
C THR A 332 7.37 -21.51 -3.74
N LEU A 333 8.56 -20.93 -3.90
CA LEU A 333 9.48 -21.21 -5.00
C LEU A 333 10.93 -21.14 -4.54
N ASN A 334 11.82 -21.81 -5.27
CA ASN A 334 13.26 -21.61 -5.14
C ASN A 334 13.90 -21.37 -6.51
N ALA A 335 15.05 -20.71 -6.50
CA ALA A 335 15.81 -20.42 -7.70
C ALA A 335 17.30 -20.41 -7.37
N THR A 336 18.14 -20.62 -8.39
CA THR A 336 19.58 -20.40 -8.33
C THR A 336 19.93 -18.93 -8.12
N ARG A 337 19.01 -18.02 -8.48
CA ARG A 337 19.09 -16.59 -8.20
C ARG A 337 17.69 -16.00 -8.10
N ARG A 338 17.25 -15.67 -6.88
CA ARG A 338 15.89 -15.20 -6.60
C ARG A 338 15.58 -13.88 -7.31
N GLY A 339 16.53 -12.96 -7.38
CA GLY A 339 16.37 -11.65 -8.04
C GLY A 339 16.12 -11.69 -9.54
N ASP A 340 16.38 -12.83 -10.19
CA ASP A 340 16.06 -13.00 -11.60
C ASP A 340 14.64 -13.53 -11.82
N VAL A 341 13.91 -13.92 -10.78
CA VAL A 341 12.52 -14.40 -10.91
C VAL A 341 11.58 -13.23 -11.12
N GLU A 342 10.74 -13.32 -12.14
CA GLU A 342 9.61 -12.43 -12.35
C GLU A 342 8.29 -13.20 -12.22
N LEU A 343 7.30 -12.55 -11.60
CA LEU A 343 5.98 -13.11 -11.41
C LEU A 343 4.92 -12.15 -11.96
N PHE A 344 4.00 -12.69 -12.75
CA PHE A 344 2.82 -11.97 -13.21
C PHE A 344 1.55 -12.75 -12.90
N MET A 345 0.53 -12.06 -12.40
CA MET A 345 -0.79 -12.63 -12.18
C MET A 345 -1.80 -11.98 -13.13
N THR A 346 -2.61 -12.80 -13.80
CA THR A 346 -3.67 -12.33 -14.69
C THR A 346 -5.04 -12.76 -14.16
N SER A 347 -5.94 -11.78 -14.00
CA SER A 347 -7.32 -12.02 -13.57
C SER A 347 -8.18 -12.63 -14.70
N PRO A 348 -9.34 -13.24 -14.37
CA PRO A 348 -10.28 -13.72 -15.37
C PRO A 348 -10.81 -12.63 -16.31
N MET A 349 -10.79 -11.36 -15.88
CA MET A 349 -11.19 -10.22 -16.71
C MET A 349 -10.05 -9.68 -17.59
N GLY A 350 -8.87 -10.30 -17.54
CA GLY A 350 -7.72 -9.98 -18.40
C GLY A 350 -6.71 -9.00 -17.81
N THR A 351 -6.89 -8.55 -16.57
CA THR A 351 -5.96 -7.61 -15.93
C THR A 351 -4.70 -8.33 -15.51
N ARG A 352 -3.56 -7.94 -16.10
CA ARG A 352 -2.24 -8.49 -15.82
C ARG A 352 -1.45 -7.59 -14.88
N SER A 353 -1.08 -8.11 -13.71
CA SER A 353 -0.25 -7.44 -12.71
C SER A 353 1.11 -8.11 -12.62
N MET A 354 2.19 -7.36 -12.82
CA MET A 354 3.51 -7.76 -12.30
C MET A 354 3.44 -7.72 -10.77
N ILE A 355 3.63 -8.87 -10.11
CA ILE A 355 3.60 -9.00 -8.65
C ILE A 355 5.00 -9.22 -8.06
N LEU A 356 5.99 -9.51 -8.90
CA LEU A 356 7.41 -9.45 -8.58
C LEU A 356 8.17 -9.06 -9.84
N SER A 357 8.88 -7.95 -9.78
CA SER A 357 9.84 -7.49 -10.77
C SER A 357 11.23 -8.07 -10.53
N ARG A 358 12.10 -7.98 -11.54
CA ARG A 358 13.50 -8.37 -11.41
C ARG A 358 14.21 -7.43 -10.42
N ARG A 359 14.90 -8.01 -9.44
CA ARG A 359 15.71 -7.28 -8.46
C ARG A 359 17.18 -7.60 -8.64
N VAL A 360 17.94 -6.64 -9.16
CA VAL A 360 19.32 -6.88 -9.63
C VAL A 360 20.30 -7.17 -8.51
N ASN A 361 20.00 -6.76 -7.27
CA ASN A 361 20.89 -6.97 -6.12
C ASN A 361 20.58 -8.26 -5.34
N ASP A 362 19.45 -8.91 -5.61
CA ASP A 362 19.01 -10.14 -4.94
C ASP A 362 19.69 -11.38 -5.53
N ASP A 363 20.83 -11.75 -4.94
CA ASP A 363 21.62 -12.93 -5.30
C ASP A 363 21.30 -14.18 -4.47
N ASP A 364 20.15 -14.19 -3.78
CA ASP A 364 19.72 -15.35 -2.99
C ASP A 364 19.61 -16.61 -3.85
N HIS A 365 20.27 -17.67 -3.40
CA HIS A 365 20.31 -18.99 -4.04
C HIS A 365 19.90 -20.09 -3.06
N ARG A 366 19.40 -19.73 -1.87
CA ARG A 366 19.16 -20.65 -0.76
C ARG A 366 17.72 -20.66 -0.33
N ASP A 367 17.14 -19.48 -0.09
CA ASP A 367 15.88 -19.36 0.63
C ASP A 367 14.68 -19.36 -0.32
N GLY A 368 14.80 -18.66 -1.46
CA GLY A 368 13.70 -18.44 -2.39
C GLY A 368 12.57 -17.63 -1.75
N PHE A 369 11.34 -18.04 -2.03
CA PHE A 369 10.14 -17.58 -1.33
C PHE A 369 9.46 -18.78 -0.67
N THR A 370 9.03 -18.62 0.58
CA THR A 370 8.29 -19.65 1.31
C THR A 370 6.96 -19.08 1.77
N LYS A 371 5.86 -19.52 1.14
CA LYS A 371 4.51 -19.03 1.39
C LYS A 371 4.44 -17.49 1.43
N TRP A 372 5.15 -16.84 0.54
CA TRP A 372 5.19 -15.38 0.47
C TRP A 372 3.92 -14.84 -0.20
N PRO A 373 3.16 -13.94 0.44
CA PRO A 373 1.85 -13.51 -0.04
C PRO A 373 1.96 -12.26 -0.94
N PHE A 374 2.48 -12.41 -2.15
CA PHE A 374 2.50 -11.32 -3.14
C PHE A 374 1.10 -10.77 -3.37
N MET A 375 0.93 -9.45 -3.38
CA MET A 375 -0.40 -8.80 -3.37
C MET A 375 -0.60 -7.88 -4.58
N THR A 376 -1.82 -7.82 -5.11
CA THR A 376 -2.22 -6.82 -6.11
C THR A 376 -3.54 -6.14 -5.75
N THR A 377 -3.58 -4.83 -5.95
CA THR A 377 -4.80 -4.00 -5.89
C THR A 377 -5.35 -3.68 -7.28
N HIS A 378 -4.63 -3.99 -8.37
CA HIS A 378 -4.99 -3.58 -9.73
C HIS A 378 -6.32 -4.17 -10.23
N THR A 379 -6.75 -5.28 -9.63
CA THR A 379 -8.02 -5.95 -9.94
C THR A 379 -9.20 -5.44 -9.11
N TRP A 380 -9.05 -4.30 -8.42
CA TRP A 380 -10.10 -3.73 -7.58
C TRP A 380 -11.41 -3.55 -8.35
N GLY A 381 -12.50 -4.03 -7.75
CA GLY A 381 -13.85 -4.01 -8.31
C GLY A 381 -14.13 -5.08 -9.35
N GLU A 382 -13.14 -5.85 -9.81
CA GLU A 382 -13.35 -6.95 -10.77
C GLU A 382 -14.08 -8.14 -10.17
N TYR A 383 -14.50 -9.03 -11.07
CA TYR A 383 -15.10 -10.30 -10.73
C TYR A 383 -14.07 -11.43 -10.73
N PRO A 384 -14.01 -12.22 -9.66
CA PRO A 384 -12.97 -13.24 -9.54
C PRO A 384 -13.27 -14.59 -10.20
N GLN A 385 -14.50 -14.84 -10.65
CA GLN A 385 -14.87 -16.14 -11.22
C GLN A 385 -14.27 -16.33 -12.62
N GLY A 386 -13.70 -17.51 -12.84
CA GLY A 386 -13.05 -17.88 -14.10
C GLY A 386 -11.67 -18.46 -13.85
N THR A 387 -10.75 -18.26 -14.78
CA THR A 387 -9.39 -18.81 -14.67
C THR A 387 -8.40 -17.70 -14.32
N TRP A 388 -7.72 -17.87 -13.20
CA TRP A 388 -6.54 -17.08 -12.85
C TRP A 388 -5.29 -17.72 -13.40
N LEU A 389 -4.35 -16.89 -13.85
CA LEU A 389 -3.06 -17.32 -14.38
C LEU A 389 -1.93 -16.75 -13.53
N LEU A 390 -0.98 -17.59 -13.14
CA LEU A 390 0.32 -17.17 -12.61
C LEU A 390 1.39 -17.53 -13.64
N GLU A 391 2.08 -16.51 -14.12
CA GLU A 391 3.23 -16.62 -15.00
C GLU A 391 4.50 -16.45 -14.18
N VAL A 392 5.41 -17.42 -14.31
CA VAL A 392 6.72 -17.43 -13.63
C VAL A 392 7.81 -17.56 -14.67
N SER A 393 8.78 -16.65 -14.66
CA SER A 393 9.89 -16.64 -15.62
C SER A 393 11.17 -16.14 -14.99
N PHE A 394 12.30 -16.39 -15.67
CA PHE A 394 13.56 -15.73 -15.36
C PHE A 394 13.81 -14.55 -16.31
N ASN A 395 14.13 -13.39 -15.76
CA ASN A 395 14.66 -12.23 -16.49
C ASN A 395 16.17 -12.12 -16.24
N SER A 396 16.95 -12.92 -16.96
CA SER A 396 18.41 -12.95 -16.86
C SER A 396 19.07 -13.21 -18.20
N GLN A 397 20.30 -12.69 -18.36
CA GLN A 397 21.15 -13.07 -19.48
C GLN A 397 21.85 -14.42 -19.26
N ALA A 398 22.09 -14.78 -18.01
CA ALA A 398 22.72 -16.05 -17.65
C ALA A 398 21.65 -17.11 -17.39
N PRO A 399 21.88 -18.38 -17.79
CA PRO A 399 20.95 -19.45 -17.50
C PRO A 399 20.69 -19.60 -16.00
N GLN A 400 19.42 -19.51 -15.59
CA GLN A 400 18.97 -19.78 -14.22
C GLN A 400 18.11 -21.04 -14.18
N SER A 401 18.02 -21.67 -13.02
CA SER A 401 17.09 -22.77 -12.78
C SER A 401 16.39 -22.59 -11.44
N GLY A 402 15.20 -23.16 -11.33
CA GLY A 402 14.38 -23.04 -10.14
C GLY A 402 13.14 -23.89 -10.23
N PHE A 403 12.40 -23.95 -9.14
CA PHE A 403 11.14 -24.69 -9.07
C PHE A 403 10.10 -23.84 -8.37
N ILE A 404 8.93 -23.72 -8.98
CA ILE A 404 7.72 -23.33 -8.26
C ILE A 404 7.12 -24.60 -7.64
N LYS A 405 6.80 -24.54 -6.35
CA LYS A 405 6.35 -25.70 -5.56
C LYS A 405 4.90 -25.59 -5.15
N GLU A 406 4.48 -24.37 -4.82
CA GLU A 406 3.15 -24.07 -4.33
C GLU A 406 2.72 -22.70 -4.83
N TRP A 407 1.49 -22.60 -5.30
CA TRP A 407 0.78 -21.34 -5.47
C TRP A 407 -0.64 -21.50 -4.93
N THR A 408 -1.01 -20.68 -3.95
CA THR A 408 -2.38 -20.57 -3.44
C THR A 408 -2.93 -19.18 -3.76
N LEU A 409 -4.13 -19.14 -4.33
CA LEU A 409 -4.83 -17.91 -4.68
C LEU A 409 -5.77 -17.50 -3.55
N MET A 410 -5.55 -16.31 -2.98
CA MET A 410 -6.41 -15.72 -1.96
C MET A 410 -7.14 -14.51 -2.52
N LEU A 411 -8.46 -14.51 -2.42
CA LEU A 411 -9.32 -13.43 -2.88
C LEU A 411 -9.96 -12.73 -1.70
N HIS A 412 -9.92 -11.40 -1.67
CA HIS A 412 -10.52 -10.57 -0.63
C HIS A 412 -11.50 -9.60 -1.28
N GLY A 413 -12.65 -9.39 -0.64
CA GLY A 413 -13.64 -8.47 -1.16
C GLY A 413 -15.02 -8.68 -0.57
N THR A 414 -16.05 -8.37 -1.34
CA THR A 414 -17.45 -8.44 -0.90
C THR A 414 -18.26 -9.45 -1.70
N ARG A 415 -19.26 -10.03 -1.05
CA ARG A 415 -20.29 -10.83 -1.72
C ARG A 415 -21.35 -9.96 -2.39
N ASP A 416 -21.75 -8.88 -1.71
CA ASP A 416 -22.79 -7.95 -2.15
C ASP A 416 -22.18 -6.72 -2.85
N PRO A 417 -22.88 -6.06 -3.79
CA PRO A 417 -22.31 -4.96 -4.58
C PRO A 417 -21.96 -3.73 -3.70
N PRO A 418 -20.70 -3.27 -3.70
CA PRO A 418 -20.23 -2.26 -2.73
C PRO A 418 -20.74 -0.83 -3.01
N TYR A 419 -21.19 -0.53 -4.22
CA TYR A 419 -21.51 0.85 -4.65
C TYR A 419 -22.97 1.06 -5.07
N SER A 420 -23.82 0.05 -4.89
CA SER A 420 -25.21 0.04 -5.36
C SER A 420 -26.00 1.26 -4.88
N ASP A 421 -25.82 1.67 -3.63
CA ASP A 421 -26.56 2.77 -3.01
C ASP A 421 -25.90 4.15 -3.13
N LEU A 422 -24.70 4.24 -3.73
CA LEU A 422 -24.00 5.51 -3.85
C LEU A 422 -24.53 6.35 -5.04
N PRO A 423 -24.79 7.65 -4.85
CA PRO A 423 -25.16 8.54 -5.94
C PRO A 423 -23.97 8.80 -6.86
N VAL A 424 -24.22 8.88 -8.16
CA VAL A 424 -23.23 9.28 -9.16
C VAL A 424 -23.48 10.74 -9.52
N SER A 425 -22.60 11.64 -9.06
CA SER A 425 -22.67 13.07 -9.36
C SER A 425 -22.00 13.42 -10.69
N ASP A 426 -20.93 12.72 -11.05
CA ASP A 426 -20.20 12.86 -12.32
C ASP A 426 -20.23 11.52 -13.09
N PRO A 427 -20.85 11.47 -14.29
CA PRO A 427 -20.92 10.25 -15.10
C PRO A 427 -19.57 9.74 -15.61
N HIS A 428 -18.51 10.56 -15.54
CA HIS A 428 -17.14 10.17 -15.90
C HIS A 428 -16.26 9.82 -14.71
N SER A 429 -16.79 9.90 -13.48
CA SER A 429 -16.07 9.48 -12.29
C SER A 429 -15.77 7.98 -12.28
N LYS A 430 -14.70 7.56 -11.61
CA LYS A 430 -14.39 6.14 -11.40
C LYS A 430 -15.54 5.38 -10.74
N LEU A 431 -16.27 6.02 -9.82
CA LEU A 431 -17.48 5.45 -9.21
C LEU A 431 -18.55 5.13 -10.27
N ALA A 432 -18.80 6.05 -11.20
CA ALA A 432 -19.74 5.83 -12.30
C ALA A 432 -19.33 4.64 -13.19
N LEU A 433 -18.04 4.57 -13.53
CA LEU A 433 -17.48 3.50 -14.37
C LEU A 433 -17.67 2.13 -13.72
N VAL A 434 -17.24 1.98 -12.46
CA VAL A 434 -17.32 0.69 -11.77
C VAL A 434 -18.77 0.30 -11.49
N LYS A 435 -19.62 1.26 -11.07
CA LYS A 435 -21.03 1.01 -10.84
C LYS A 435 -21.75 0.55 -12.12
N LYS A 436 -21.45 1.17 -13.26
CA LYS A 436 -21.96 0.72 -14.57
C LYS A 436 -21.53 -0.71 -14.89
N ALA A 437 -20.25 -1.05 -14.68
CA ALA A 437 -19.74 -2.41 -14.87
C ALA A 437 -20.42 -3.43 -13.93
N HIS A 438 -20.77 -3.02 -12.70
CA HIS A 438 -21.51 -3.82 -11.71
C HIS A 438 -22.98 -4.05 -12.10
N GLU A 439 -23.64 -3.04 -12.66
CA GLU A 439 -25.03 -3.12 -13.10
C GLU A 439 -25.21 -3.93 -14.40
N GLU A 440 -24.26 -3.85 -15.34
CA GLU A 440 -24.31 -4.59 -16.61
C GLU A 440 -24.20 -6.11 -16.41
N ARG A 441 -23.39 -6.56 -15.45
CA ARG A 441 -23.29 -7.99 -15.11
C ARG A 441 -24.60 -8.55 -14.56
N ASN A 442 -25.33 -7.81 -13.74
CA ASN A 442 -26.60 -8.30 -13.16
C ASN A 442 -27.69 -8.54 -14.21
N LYS A 443 -27.47 -8.09 -15.46
CA LYS A 443 -28.38 -8.31 -16.60
C LYS A 443 -28.00 -9.54 -17.45
N LEU A 444 -26.81 -10.12 -17.22
CA LEU A 444 -26.30 -11.33 -17.87
C LEU A 444 -26.50 -12.53 -16.94
#